data_AF-A0A2Z3H9G8-F1
#
_entry.id   AF-A0A2Z3H9G8-F1
#
_cell.length_a   1.000
_cell.length_b   1.000
_cell.length_c   1.000
_cell.angle_alpha   90.00
_cell.angle_beta   90.00
_cell.angle_gamma   90.00
#
_symmetry.space_group_name_H-M   'P 1'
#
loop_
_entity.id
_entity.type
_entity.pdbx_description
1 polymer ?
#
loop_
_entity_poly.entity_id
_entity_poly.type
_entity_poly.pdbx_seq_one_letter_code
_entity_poly.pdbx_strand_id
1 'polypeptide(L)'
;MRFTPGRLLAPALFLATGLLVVTGGAAGQPAKDKEPGKEKKDKDKGPKGGPEKGAKELRKAFDGITEIAQTAPAGKDAARLLEHAKAFYRAALTAHPDDPRRAGELALAVNDAVRGLEHLRRSSFQPVAGVPEPPLDRDGPPAPKDGPKGKGAPPPPKDGPKGRDNAPAERGPWSPSLDALTALQDQLAGTDAPPKGAGRDFFETAKSAYRQARTAYETGDYRKAAELARAADAWLRVNEHLARAEWDGAGGPPAAPEPKGKGAPPLPPIKD
;
A
#
# COMPACT_ATOMS: atom_id res chain seq x y z
N MET A 1 -27.23 21.09 43.92
CA MET A 1 -26.26 21.93 43.19
C MET A 1 -26.55 21.77 41.70
N ARG A 2 -26.78 22.88 41.00
CA ARG A 2 -27.25 22.93 39.61
C ARG A 2 -26.04 22.90 38.67
N PHE A 3 -25.98 21.95 37.73
CA PHE A 3 -24.99 21.93 36.65
C PHE A 3 -25.64 22.43 35.35
N THR A 4 -25.06 23.48 34.78
CA THR A 4 -25.41 24.13 33.51
C THR A 4 -24.76 23.42 32.32
N PRO A 5 -25.47 23.14 31.21
CA PRO A 5 -24.87 22.67 29.96
C PRO A 5 -24.38 23.86 29.10
N GLY A 6 -23.10 23.86 28.75
CA GLY A 6 -22.45 24.92 27.98
C GLY A 6 -22.08 24.52 26.55
N ARG A 7 -22.87 25.04 25.60
CA ARG A 7 -22.56 25.45 24.21
C ARG A 7 -21.68 24.55 23.33
N LEU A 8 -22.34 23.91 22.36
CA LEU A 8 -21.77 23.43 21.09
C LEU A 8 -21.45 24.63 20.18
N LEU A 9 -20.21 24.71 19.71
CA LEU A 9 -19.78 25.58 18.60
C LEU A 9 -19.49 24.68 17.39
N ALA A 10 -20.34 24.76 16.37
CA ALA A 10 -20.11 24.11 15.09
C ALA A 10 -19.26 25.04 14.20
N PRO A 11 -18.17 24.56 13.57
CA PRO A 11 -17.50 25.31 12.51
C PRO A 11 -18.21 25.09 11.16
N ALA A 12 -18.43 26.19 10.46
CA ALA A 12 -19.04 26.27 9.14
C ALA A 12 -18.12 25.65 8.06
N LEU A 13 -18.72 24.79 7.24
CA LEU A 13 -18.13 24.21 6.02
C LEU A 13 -18.24 25.23 4.87
N PHE A 14 -17.12 25.68 4.32
CA PHE A 14 -17.07 26.35 3.02
C PHE A 14 -16.79 25.31 1.93
N LEU A 15 -17.82 25.03 1.13
CA LEU A 15 -17.73 24.26 -0.13
C LEU A 15 -17.24 25.19 -1.24
N ALA A 16 -16.01 25.00 -1.69
CA ALA A 16 -15.48 25.62 -2.91
C ALA A 16 -15.66 24.66 -4.09
N THR A 17 -16.68 24.94 -4.92
CA THR A 17 -16.95 24.29 -6.19
C THR A 17 -15.99 24.83 -7.26
N GLY A 18 -14.95 24.06 -7.60
CA GLY A 18 -14.07 24.32 -8.73
C GLY A 18 -14.53 23.56 -9.98
N LEU A 19 -15.15 24.28 -10.91
CA LEU A 19 -15.52 23.82 -12.25
C LEU A 19 -14.25 23.76 -13.13
N LEU A 20 -13.83 22.57 -13.58
CA LEU A 20 -12.71 22.43 -14.52
C LEU A 20 -13.24 22.03 -15.90
N VAL A 21 -13.16 22.97 -16.82
CA VAL A 21 -13.45 22.82 -18.26
C VAL A 21 -12.22 22.18 -18.92
N VAL A 22 -12.37 21.00 -19.52
CA VAL A 22 -11.37 20.44 -20.44
C VAL A 22 -11.94 20.52 -21.85
N THR A 23 -11.48 21.54 -22.58
CA THR A 23 -11.71 21.69 -24.02
C THR A 23 -10.88 20.66 -24.79
N GLY A 24 -11.54 19.96 -25.70
CA GLY A 24 -10.94 18.95 -26.56
C GLY A 24 -10.01 19.52 -27.62
N GLY A 25 -9.12 18.65 -28.09
CA GLY A 25 -8.28 18.85 -29.27
C GLY A 25 -8.00 17.50 -29.91
N ALA A 26 -8.91 17.04 -30.76
CA ALA A 26 -8.71 15.91 -31.65
C ALA A 26 -8.02 16.43 -32.91
N ALA A 27 -6.70 16.23 -33.01
CA ALA A 27 -5.94 16.42 -34.23
C ALA A 27 -5.62 15.04 -34.82
N GLY A 28 -6.26 14.72 -35.95
CA GLY A 28 -5.96 13.53 -36.73
C GLY A 28 -4.57 13.60 -37.34
N GLN A 29 -3.83 12.49 -37.30
CA GLN A 29 -2.61 12.31 -38.07
C GLN A 29 -2.89 11.44 -39.31
N PRO A 30 -2.30 11.80 -40.46
CA PRO A 30 -2.46 11.05 -41.72
C PRO A 30 -1.71 9.72 -41.67
N ALA A 31 -2.31 8.73 -42.35
CA ALA A 31 -1.75 7.40 -42.57
C ALA A 31 -0.34 7.49 -43.15
N LYS A 32 0.63 6.83 -42.49
CA LYS A 32 1.96 6.57 -43.04
C LYS A 32 2.07 5.11 -43.45
N ASP A 33 2.56 4.95 -44.67
CA ASP A 33 2.88 3.71 -45.35
C ASP A 33 3.75 2.77 -44.50
N LYS A 34 3.45 1.47 -44.63
CA LYS A 34 4.23 0.36 -44.07
C LYS A 34 5.51 0.18 -44.87
N GLU A 35 6.63 0.65 -44.33
CA GLU A 35 7.94 0.11 -44.69
C GLU A 35 8.15 -1.28 -44.07
N PRO A 36 8.57 -2.30 -44.84
CA PRO A 36 8.97 -3.60 -44.33
C PRO A 36 10.47 -3.57 -44.03
N GLY A 37 10.84 -3.62 -42.75
CA GLY A 37 12.26 -3.80 -42.38
C GLY A 37 12.70 -3.12 -41.09
N LYS A 38 11.94 -3.21 -40.01
CA LYS A 38 12.51 -2.98 -38.67
C LYS A 38 13.07 -4.29 -38.15
N GLU A 39 14.38 -4.46 -38.32
CA GLU A 39 15.18 -5.37 -37.50
C GLU A 39 14.74 -5.19 -36.04
N LYS A 40 14.36 -6.32 -35.43
CA LYS A 40 14.08 -6.38 -34.00
C LYS A 40 15.38 -6.08 -33.29
N LYS A 41 15.60 -4.80 -33.00
CA LYS A 41 16.60 -4.36 -32.03
C LYS A 41 16.22 -5.05 -30.73
N ASP A 42 16.95 -6.12 -30.40
CA ASP A 42 16.82 -6.80 -29.13
C ASP A 42 16.89 -5.73 -28.05
N LYS A 43 15.74 -5.49 -27.42
CA LYS A 43 15.65 -4.68 -26.20
C LYS A 43 16.32 -5.53 -25.15
N ASP A 44 17.65 -5.48 -25.16
CA ASP A 44 18.48 -6.02 -24.11
C ASP A 44 17.98 -5.36 -22.83
N LYS A 45 17.32 -6.17 -21.99
CA LYS A 45 16.71 -5.71 -20.75
C LYS A 45 17.89 -5.49 -19.82
N GLY A 46 18.50 -4.31 -19.94
CA GLY A 46 19.47 -3.81 -18.98
C GLY A 46 18.95 -4.04 -17.56
N PRO A 47 19.86 -4.24 -16.60
CA PRO A 47 19.52 -4.68 -15.25
C PRO A 47 18.31 -3.90 -14.72
N LYS A 48 17.23 -4.62 -14.38
CA LYS A 48 15.91 -4.09 -13.99
C LYS A 48 15.89 -3.26 -12.68
N GLY A 49 17.05 -2.76 -12.25
CA GLY A 49 17.28 -2.00 -11.04
C GLY A 49 18.00 -0.67 -11.27
N GLY A 50 17.86 -0.06 -12.45
CA GLY A 50 18.45 1.25 -12.73
C GLY A 50 17.91 2.36 -11.83
N PRO A 51 18.65 3.49 -11.70
CA PRO A 51 18.32 4.62 -10.83
C PRO A 51 16.88 5.16 -10.99
N GLU A 52 16.32 5.05 -12.20
CA GLU A 52 14.95 5.47 -12.51
C GLU A 52 13.89 4.73 -11.68
N LYS A 53 14.13 3.46 -11.35
CA LYS A 53 13.19 2.67 -10.53
C LYS A 53 13.17 3.19 -9.09
N GLY A 54 14.32 3.55 -8.53
CA GLY A 54 14.43 4.14 -7.19
C GLY A 54 13.65 5.45 -7.07
N ALA A 55 13.82 6.35 -8.05
CA ALA A 55 13.09 7.62 -8.10
C ALA A 55 11.56 7.43 -8.17
N LYS A 56 11.09 6.42 -8.92
CA LYS A 56 9.66 6.09 -9.00
C LYS A 56 9.11 5.59 -7.66
N GLU A 57 9.82 4.71 -6.98
CA GLU A 57 9.40 4.21 -5.66
C GLU A 57 9.41 5.32 -4.60
N LEU A 58 10.38 6.24 -4.64
CA LEU A 58 10.41 7.43 -3.79
C LEU A 58 9.20 8.34 -4.01
N ARG A 59 8.81 8.59 -5.27
CA ARG A 59 7.61 9.39 -5.56
C ARG A 59 6.36 8.72 -4.99
N LYS A 60 6.21 7.42 -5.22
CA LYS A 60 5.09 6.64 -4.68
C LYS A 60 5.05 6.66 -3.15
N ALA A 61 6.21 6.54 -2.50
CA ALA A 61 6.34 6.61 -1.05
C ALA A 61 5.91 7.99 -0.51
N PHE A 62 6.29 9.08 -1.19
CA PHE A 62 5.85 10.43 -0.85
C PHE A 62 4.34 10.62 -0.97
N ASP A 63 3.76 10.19 -2.10
CA ASP A 63 2.31 10.28 -2.35
C ASP A 63 1.54 9.49 -1.28
N GLY A 64 2.01 8.28 -0.96
CA GLY A 64 1.42 7.42 0.07
C GLY A 64 1.49 8.01 1.48
N ILE A 65 2.63 8.59 1.88
CA ILE A 65 2.74 9.31 3.16
C ILE A 65 1.76 10.49 3.19
N THR A 66 1.67 11.25 2.09
CA THR A 66 0.82 12.43 1.99
C THR A 66 -0.65 12.07 2.11
N GLU A 67 -1.10 11.03 1.40
CA GLU A 67 -2.48 10.54 1.48
C GLU A 67 -2.85 10.09 2.89
N ILE A 68 -2.00 9.28 3.53
CA ILE A 68 -2.24 8.83 4.91
C ILE A 68 -2.20 9.99 5.89
N ALA A 69 -1.31 10.98 5.71
CA ALA A 69 -1.25 12.14 6.60
C ALA A 69 -2.54 12.98 6.56
N GLN A 70 -3.22 13.06 5.41
CA GLN A 70 -4.50 13.78 5.28
C GLN A 70 -5.65 13.06 5.97
N THR A 71 -5.54 11.74 6.17
CA THR A 71 -6.62 10.88 6.64
C THR A 71 -6.11 9.83 7.63
N ALA A 72 -5.29 10.28 8.58
CA ALA A 72 -4.51 9.40 9.43
C ALA A 72 -5.42 8.46 10.25
N PRO A 73 -5.11 7.15 10.31
CA PRO A 73 -5.82 6.23 11.18
C PRO A 73 -5.67 6.68 12.64
N ALA A 74 -6.74 6.53 13.42
CA ALA A 74 -6.75 6.92 14.82
C ALA A 74 -5.83 6.02 15.66
N GLY A 75 -5.26 6.59 16.73
CA GLY A 75 -4.47 5.85 17.72
C GLY A 75 -3.00 6.28 17.78
N LYS A 76 -2.40 6.14 18.97
CA LYS A 76 -1.00 6.53 19.21
C LYS A 76 -0.02 5.66 18.42
N ASP A 77 -0.29 4.37 18.29
CA ASP A 77 0.56 3.44 17.55
C ASP A 77 0.57 3.76 16.06
N ALA A 78 -0.59 4.04 15.47
CA ALA A 78 -0.72 4.48 14.09
C ALA A 78 0.10 5.76 13.80
N ALA A 79 0.00 6.77 14.67
CA ALA A 79 0.78 7.99 14.56
C ALA A 79 2.30 7.71 14.64
N ARG A 80 2.72 6.83 15.56
CA ARG A 80 4.13 6.43 15.71
C ARG A 80 4.66 5.73 14.47
N LEU A 81 3.90 4.79 13.89
CA LEU A 81 4.30 4.09 12.66
C LEU A 81 4.40 5.05 11.46
N LEU A 82 3.52 6.05 11.37
CA LEU A 82 3.60 7.09 10.34
C LEU A 82 4.88 7.93 10.48
N GLU A 83 5.29 8.27 11.71
CA GLU A 83 6.57 8.96 11.94
C GLU A 83 7.78 8.10 11.53
N HIS A 84 7.74 6.79 11.77
CA HIS A 84 8.78 5.89 11.25
C HIS A 84 8.81 5.84 9.73
N ALA A 85 7.65 5.77 9.08
CA ALA A 85 7.57 5.83 7.61
C ALA A 85 8.17 7.14 7.07
N LYS A 86 7.88 8.29 7.69
CA LYS A 86 8.52 9.57 7.34
C LYS A 86 10.04 9.53 7.53
N ALA A 87 10.52 8.91 8.61
CA ALA A 87 11.95 8.78 8.86
C ALA A 87 12.64 7.93 7.78
N PHE A 88 12.06 6.80 7.38
CA PHE A 88 12.57 5.96 6.29
C PHE A 88 12.60 6.72 4.96
N TYR A 89 11.56 7.50 4.65
CA TYR A 89 11.52 8.31 3.44
C TYR A 89 12.66 9.35 3.39
N ARG A 90 12.90 10.08 4.49
CA ARG A 90 14.03 11.03 4.58
C ARG A 90 15.37 10.34 4.40
N ALA A 91 15.55 9.16 5.00
CA ALA A 91 16.75 8.36 4.82
C ALA A 91 16.92 7.87 3.38
N ALA A 92 15.82 7.47 2.73
CA ALA A 92 15.82 7.04 1.34
C ALA A 92 16.24 8.19 0.39
N LEU A 93 15.74 9.41 0.62
CA LEU A 93 16.16 10.60 -0.14
C LEU A 93 17.64 10.90 0.05
N THR A 94 18.14 10.76 1.28
CA THR A 94 19.55 11.01 1.60
C THR A 94 20.47 9.99 0.93
N ALA A 95 20.07 8.71 0.91
CA ALA A 95 20.84 7.65 0.28
C ALA A 95 20.78 7.65 -1.25
N HIS A 96 19.71 8.19 -1.86
CA HIS A 96 19.46 8.08 -3.30
C HIS A 96 20.63 8.48 -4.24
N PRO A 97 21.37 9.59 -4.02
CA PRO A 97 22.48 9.95 -4.92
C PRO A 97 23.67 9.00 -4.84
N ASP A 98 23.96 8.44 -3.66
CA ASP A 98 25.18 7.68 -3.40
C ASP A 98 24.96 6.16 -3.39
N ASP A 99 23.78 5.73 -2.93
CA ASP A 99 23.36 4.33 -2.83
C ASP A 99 21.88 4.17 -3.25
N PRO A 100 21.61 4.09 -4.56
CA PRO A 100 20.26 3.94 -5.08
C PRO A 100 19.62 2.60 -4.70
N ARG A 101 20.42 1.57 -4.39
CA ARG A 101 19.91 0.27 -3.93
C ARG A 101 19.29 0.42 -2.55
N ARG A 102 20.04 0.98 -1.60
CA ARG A 102 19.56 1.24 -0.24
C ARG A 102 18.37 2.18 -0.23
N ALA A 103 18.42 3.24 -1.03
CA ALA A 103 17.27 4.14 -1.19
C ALA A 103 16.02 3.42 -1.69
N GLY A 104 16.17 2.48 -2.63
CA GLY A 104 15.08 1.66 -3.14
C GLY A 104 14.44 0.78 -2.07
N GLU A 105 15.25 0.09 -1.26
CA GLU A 105 14.73 -0.75 -0.16
C GLU A 105 14.04 0.09 0.93
N LEU A 106 14.61 1.24 1.31
CA LEU A 106 13.95 2.15 2.24
C LEU A 106 12.63 2.70 1.68
N ALA A 107 12.56 3.02 0.39
CA ALA A 107 11.31 3.45 -0.24
C ALA A 107 10.24 2.34 -0.25
N LEU A 108 10.64 1.08 -0.46
CA LEU A 108 9.74 -0.07 -0.34
C LEU A 108 9.24 -0.27 1.11
N ALA A 109 10.11 -0.11 2.10
CA ALA A 109 9.73 -0.11 3.51
C ALA A 109 8.67 0.96 3.81
N VAL A 110 8.81 2.16 3.26
CA VAL A 110 7.80 3.23 3.37
C VAL A 110 6.47 2.81 2.74
N ASN A 111 6.51 2.27 1.52
CA ASN A 111 5.32 1.85 0.79
C ASN A 111 4.53 0.78 1.55
N ASP A 112 5.22 -0.20 2.14
CA ASP A 112 4.57 -1.25 2.93
C ASP A 112 4.08 -0.73 4.28
N ALA A 113 4.81 0.18 4.94
CA ALA A 113 4.33 0.86 6.14
C ALA A 113 3.02 1.64 5.89
N VAL A 114 2.98 2.42 4.80
CA VAL A 114 1.80 3.17 4.35
C VAL A 114 0.65 2.21 4.01
N ARG A 115 0.91 1.13 3.28
CA ARG A 115 -0.11 0.13 2.94
C ARG A 115 -0.72 -0.49 4.21
N GLY A 116 0.10 -0.79 5.21
CA GLY A 116 -0.39 -1.31 6.48
C GLY A 116 -1.28 -0.31 7.23
N LEU A 117 -0.90 0.98 7.26
CA LEU A 117 -1.73 2.05 7.82
C LEU A 117 -3.04 2.24 7.05
N GLU A 118 -3.01 2.10 5.73
CA GLU A 118 -4.21 2.16 4.91
C GLU A 118 -5.18 1.02 5.22
N HIS A 119 -4.69 -0.22 5.31
CA HIS A 119 -5.50 -1.37 5.67
C HIS A 119 -6.06 -1.26 7.09
N LEU A 120 -5.27 -0.75 8.04
CA LEU A 120 -5.74 -0.43 9.39
C LEU A 120 -6.90 0.58 9.34
N ARG A 121 -6.77 1.67 8.57
CA ARG A 121 -7.83 2.66 8.36
C ARG A 121 -9.09 1.99 7.79
N ARG A 122 -8.95 1.21 6.71
CA ARG A 122 -10.05 0.52 6.03
C ARG A 122 -10.76 -0.50 6.92
N SER A 123 -10.07 -1.12 7.87
CA SER A 123 -10.67 -2.05 8.84
C SER A 123 -11.65 -1.39 9.81
N SER A 124 -11.64 -0.05 9.91
CA SER A 124 -12.61 0.71 10.71
C SER A 124 -13.89 1.08 9.95
N PHE A 125 -13.91 0.88 8.63
CA PHE A 125 -15.03 1.27 7.79
C PHE A 125 -16.19 0.30 7.92
N GLN A 126 -17.37 0.84 8.21
CA GLN A 126 -18.61 0.07 8.20
C GLN A 126 -19.13 -0.08 6.76
N PRO A 127 -19.75 -1.22 6.43
CA PRO A 127 -20.52 -1.34 5.19
C PRO A 127 -21.57 -0.22 5.09
N VAL A 128 -21.74 0.33 3.89
CA VAL A 128 -22.77 1.35 3.65
C VAL A 128 -24.11 0.63 3.55
N ALA A 129 -25.05 0.97 4.43
CA ALA A 129 -26.39 0.37 4.44
C ALA A 129 -27.08 0.54 3.07
N GLY A 130 -27.67 -0.54 2.57
CA GLY A 130 -28.38 -0.56 1.28
C GLY A 130 -27.48 -0.70 0.05
N VAL A 131 -26.15 -0.72 0.21
CA VAL A 131 -25.22 -1.09 -0.87
C VAL A 131 -24.95 -2.60 -0.75
N PRO A 132 -25.27 -3.41 -1.77
CA PRO A 132 -24.98 -4.84 -1.72
C PRO A 132 -23.47 -5.06 -1.58
N GLU A 133 -23.09 -6.12 -0.86
CA GLU A 133 -21.68 -6.49 -0.78
C GLU A 133 -21.16 -6.79 -2.19
N PRO A 134 -19.92 -6.35 -2.52
CA PRO A 134 -19.33 -6.69 -3.80
C PRO A 134 -19.34 -8.21 -3.95
N PRO A 135 -19.69 -8.75 -5.15
CA PRO A 135 -19.63 -10.18 -5.38
C PRO A 135 -18.25 -10.71 -4.97
N LEU A 136 -18.26 -11.75 -4.14
CA LEU A 136 -17.05 -12.44 -3.68
C LEU A 136 -16.43 -13.30 -4.81
N ASP A 137 -17.11 -13.30 -5.95
CA ASP A 137 -16.90 -14.15 -7.09
C ASP A 137 -15.59 -13.83 -7.79
N ARG A 138 -14.60 -14.65 -7.42
CA ARG A 138 -13.59 -15.15 -8.33
C ARG A 138 -14.18 -16.09 -9.40
N ASP A 139 -15.51 -16.28 -9.42
CA ASP A 139 -16.27 -16.74 -10.59
C ASP A 139 -16.38 -15.61 -11.61
N GLY A 140 -15.21 -15.08 -12.02
CA GLY A 140 -15.13 -14.39 -13.29
C GLY A 140 -15.71 -15.29 -14.38
N PRO A 141 -16.19 -14.71 -15.49
CA PRO A 141 -16.76 -15.49 -16.59
C PRO A 141 -15.84 -16.68 -16.87
N PRO A 142 -16.39 -17.90 -17.01
CA PRO A 142 -15.59 -19.11 -17.14
C PRO A 142 -14.51 -18.85 -18.18
N ALA A 143 -13.25 -19.08 -17.82
CA ALA A 143 -12.12 -18.83 -18.70
C ALA A 143 -12.47 -19.40 -20.09
N PRO A 144 -12.40 -18.60 -21.17
CA PRO A 144 -12.86 -19.04 -22.47
C PRO A 144 -12.19 -20.36 -22.81
N LYS A 145 -13.00 -21.42 -22.95
CA LYS A 145 -12.53 -22.79 -23.22
C LYS A 145 -11.87 -22.92 -24.61
N ASP A 146 -11.98 -21.87 -25.43
CA ASP A 146 -11.51 -21.81 -26.81
C ASP A 146 -10.29 -20.90 -26.98
N GLY A 147 -9.29 -21.05 -26.11
CA GLY A 147 -7.92 -20.66 -26.46
C GLY A 147 -7.47 -21.46 -27.70
N PRO A 148 -6.73 -20.86 -28.64
CA PRO A 148 -6.32 -21.54 -29.88
C PRO A 148 -5.60 -22.84 -29.55
N LYS A 149 -6.08 -23.95 -30.12
CA LYS A 149 -5.48 -25.29 -30.05
C LYS A 149 -4.06 -25.27 -30.62
N GLY A 150 -3.11 -24.78 -29.84
CA GLY A 150 -1.69 -24.95 -30.08
C GLY A 150 -1.36 -26.43 -29.95
N LYS A 151 -1.11 -27.07 -31.09
CA LYS A 151 -0.55 -28.43 -31.17
C LYS A 151 0.73 -28.48 -30.33
N GLY A 152 0.77 -29.28 -29.27
CA GLY A 152 2.05 -29.64 -28.64
C GLY A 152 2.12 -29.74 -27.10
N ALA A 153 1.02 -29.66 -26.35
CA ALA A 153 1.08 -30.08 -24.95
C ALA A 153 1.06 -31.63 -24.88
N PRO A 154 2.06 -32.29 -24.29
CA PRO A 154 2.06 -33.74 -24.11
C PRO A 154 0.85 -34.16 -23.25
N PRO A 155 0.28 -35.36 -23.51
CA PRO A 155 -0.84 -35.85 -22.72
C PRO A 155 -0.46 -35.92 -21.24
N PRO A 156 -1.36 -35.50 -20.31
CA PRO A 156 -1.10 -35.65 -18.89
C PRO A 156 -0.87 -37.13 -18.55
N PRO A 157 0.02 -37.44 -17.58
CA PRO A 157 0.30 -38.81 -17.16
C PRO A 157 -0.97 -39.55 -16.77
N LYS A 158 -1.13 -40.79 -17.27
CA LYS A 158 -2.36 -41.59 -17.16
C LYS A 158 -2.58 -42.23 -15.78
N ASP A 159 -1.61 -42.09 -14.87
CA ASP A 159 -1.56 -42.81 -13.58
C ASP A 159 -1.58 -41.89 -12.34
N GLY A 160 -2.15 -40.69 -12.46
CA GLY A 160 -2.52 -39.88 -11.29
C GLY A 160 -3.74 -40.47 -10.58
N PRO A 161 -3.81 -40.46 -9.24
CA PRO A 161 -4.93 -41.03 -8.48
C PRO A 161 -6.26 -40.39 -8.89
N LYS A 162 -7.11 -41.19 -9.55
CA LYS A 162 -8.53 -40.89 -9.79
C LYS A 162 -9.25 -40.94 -8.45
N GLY A 163 -9.46 -39.78 -7.83
CA GLY A 163 -10.18 -39.75 -6.56
C GLY A 163 -10.02 -38.46 -5.79
N ARG A 164 -10.42 -37.35 -6.41
CA ARG A 164 -11.04 -36.24 -5.69
C ARG A 164 -11.75 -35.40 -6.74
N ASP A 165 -13.02 -35.69 -6.93
CA ASP A 165 -14.03 -34.73 -7.38
C ASP A 165 -14.11 -33.61 -6.34
N ASN A 166 -13.03 -32.83 -6.22
CA ASN A 166 -13.01 -31.55 -5.53
C ASN A 166 -13.74 -30.58 -6.46
N ALA A 167 -15.06 -30.68 -6.55
CA ALA A 167 -15.84 -29.47 -6.77
C ALA A 167 -15.31 -28.44 -5.77
N PRO A 168 -14.97 -27.21 -6.18
CA PRO A 168 -14.53 -26.20 -5.24
C PRO A 168 -15.66 -26.08 -4.21
N ALA A 169 -15.45 -26.65 -3.02
CA ALA A 169 -16.39 -26.52 -1.92
C ALA A 169 -16.66 -25.02 -1.80
N GLU A 170 -17.92 -24.61 -1.94
CA GLU A 170 -18.35 -23.22 -2.01
C GLU A 170 -17.61 -22.44 -0.92
N ARG A 171 -16.59 -21.69 -1.34
CA ARG A 171 -15.72 -20.97 -0.41
C ARG A 171 -16.57 -19.83 0.11
N GLY A 172 -17.09 -19.99 1.32
CA GLY A 172 -17.88 -18.97 1.98
C GLY A 172 -17.12 -17.65 2.16
N PRO A 173 -17.81 -16.56 2.54
CA PRO A 173 -17.23 -15.22 2.70
C PRO A 173 -16.03 -15.16 3.66
N TRP A 174 -15.90 -16.16 4.54
CA TRP A 174 -14.81 -16.32 5.50
C TRP A 174 -13.51 -16.85 4.88
N SER A 175 -13.55 -17.54 3.73
CA SER A 175 -12.37 -18.23 3.18
C SER A 175 -11.19 -17.31 2.88
N PRO A 176 -11.35 -16.14 2.24
CA PRO A 176 -10.22 -15.24 2.00
C PRO A 176 -9.56 -14.73 3.29
N SER A 177 -10.36 -14.46 4.32
CA SER A 177 -9.82 -14.05 5.62
C SER A 177 -9.09 -15.19 6.33
N LEU A 178 -9.58 -16.43 6.23
CA LEU A 178 -8.92 -17.60 6.81
C LEU A 178 -7.58 -17.89 6.12
N ASP A 179 -7.54 -17.85 4.80
CA ASP A 179 -6.31 -18.05 4.02
C ASP A 179 -5.25 -16.99 4.41
N ALA A 180 -5.66 -15.72 4.54
CA ALA A 180 -4.77 -14.63 4.96
C ALA A 180 -4.28 -14.80 6.41
N LEU A 181 -5.15 -15.20 7.33
CA LEU A 181 -4.77 -15.45 8.73
C LEU A 181 -3.81 -16.64 8.86
N THR A 182 -4.00 -17.67 8.07
CA THR A 182 -3.15 -18.87 8.07
C THR A 182 -1.75 -18.53 7.56
N ALA A 183 -1.66 -17.86 6.41
CA ALA A 183 -0.38 -17.42 5.86
C ALA A 183 0.37 -16.48 6.81
N LEU A 184 -0.36 -15.56 7.46
CA LEU A 184 0.22 -14.62 8.41
C LEU A 184 0.69 -15.32 9.71
N GLN A 185 -0.01 -16.36 10.16
CA GLN A 185 0.42 -17.17 11.30
C GLN A 185 1.75 -17.87 11.02
N ASP A 186 1.87 -18.51 9.85
CA ASP A 186 3.10 -19.18 9.43
C ASP A 186 4.27 -18.20 9.33
N GLN A 187 4.03 -17.02 8.77
CA GLN A 187 5.03 -15.96 8.65
C GLN A 187 5.46 -15.42 10.02
N LEU A 188 4.52 -15.19 10.95
CA LEU A 188 4.83 -14.75 12.32
C LEU A 188 5.60 -15.81 13.10
N ALA A 189 5.36 -17.10 12.86
CA ALA A 189 6.09 -18.18 13.49
C ALA A 189 7.54 -18.30 12.96
N GLY A 190 7.77 -17.97 11.70
CA GLY A 190 9.10 -18.00 11.06
C GLY A 190 9.89 -16.69 11.12
N THR A 191 9.30 -15.59 11.59
CA THR A 191 9.96 -14.27 11.62
C THR A 191 10.40 -13.92 13.03
N ASP A 192 11.71 -13.80 13.23
CA ASP A 192 12.26 -13.30 14.48
C ASP A 192 11.98 -11.81 14.67
N ALA A 193 11.60 -11.45 15.89
CA ALA A 193 11.33 -10.07 16.24
C ALA A 193 12.64 -9.26 16.26
N PRO A 194 12.73 -8.10 15.57
CA PRO A 194 13.90 -7.25 15.67
C PRO A 194 14.18 -6.87 17.14
N PRO A 195 15.44 -6.76 17.57
CA PRO A 195 15.76 -6.54 18.99
C PRO A 195 15.34 -5.15 19.47
N LYS A 196 15.34 -4.14 18.58
CA LYS A 196 15.00 -2.75 18.90
C LYS A 196 14.64 -1.94 17.65
N GLY A 197 14.21 -0.70 17.87
CA GLY A 197 14.02 0.30 16.83
C GLY A 197 12.69 0.17 16.07
N ALA A 198 12.59 0.88 14.95
CA ALA A 198 11.35 1.00 14.18
C ALA A 198 10.83 -0.37 13.70
N GLY A 199 11.72 -1.28 13.28
CA GLY A 199 11.33 -2.62 12.85
C GLY A 199 10.63 -3.43 13.96
N ARG A 200 11.06 -3.25 15.22
CA ARG A 200 10.38 -3.86 16.37
C ARG A 200 8.98 -3.29 16.57
N ASP A 201 8.81 -1.98 16.41
CA ASP A 201 7.50 -1.33 16.54
C ASP A 201 6.52 -1.84 15.45
N PHE A 202 6.97 -1.97 14.20
CA PHE A 202 6.16 -2.57 13.13
C PHE A 202 5.81 -4.04 13.43
N PHE A 203 6.78 -4.82 13.90
CA PHE A 203 6.56 -6.23 14.24
C PHE A 203 5.53 -6.42 15.38
N GLU A 204 5.63 -5.65 16.47
CA GLU A 204 4.68 -5.74 17.57
C GLU A 204 3.28 -5.26 17.16
N THR A 205 3.21 -4.23 16.31
CA THR A 205 1.92 -3.77 15.77
C THR A 205 1.32 -4.83 14.83
N ALA A 206 2.12 -5.51 14.01
CA ALA A 206 1.68 -6.63 13.17
C ALA A 206 1.11 -7.78 14.02
N LYS A 207 1.77 -8.16 15.11
CA LYS A 207 1.24 -9.16 16.07
C LYS A 207 -0.06 -8.72 16.72
N SER A 208 -0.17 -7.45 17.10
CA SER A 208 -1.41 -6.88 17.65
C SER A 208 -2.54 -6.95 16.63
N ALA A 209 -2.29 -6.52 15.39
CA ALA A 209 -3.26 -6.55 14.31
C ALA A 209 -3.68 -7.98 13.93
N TYR A 210 -2.75 -8.96 13.94
CA TYR A 210 -3.09 -10.37 13.77
C TYR A 210 -4.07 -10.87 14.85
N ARG A 211 -3.83 -10.54 16.13
CA ARG A 211 -4.76 -10.90 17.22
C ARG A 211 -6.14 -10.27 17.01
N GLN A 212 -6.18 -8.99 16.64
CA GLN A 212 -7.44 -8.30 16.34
C GLN A 212 -8.15 -8.89 15.12
N ALA A 213 -7.40 -9.29 14.08
CA ALA A 213 -7.92 -9.93 12.90
C ALA A 213 -8.58 -11.27 13.24
N ARG A 214 -7.93 -12.07 14.10
CA ARG A 214 -8.48 -13.32 14.59
C ARG A 214 -9.76 -13.11 15.39
N THR A 215 -9.79 -12.15 16.31
CA THR A 215 -11.02 -11.82 17.05
C THR A 215 -12.14 -11.37 16.10
N ALA A 216 -11.85 -10.52 15.12
CA ALA A 216 -12.83 -10.10 14.13
C ALA A 216 -13.40 -11.30 13.34
N TYR A 217 -12.52 -12.23 12.93
CA TYR A 217 -12.91 -13.47 12.25
C TYR A 217 -13.84 -14.33 13.12
N GLU A 218 -13.48 -14.53 14.39
CA GLU A 218 -14.27 -15.31 15.36
C GLU A 218 -15.66 -14.69 15.60
N THR A 219 -15.78 -13.36 15.49
CA THR A 219 -17.07 -12.65 15.60
C THR A 219 -17.87 -12.56 14.29
N GLY A 220 -17.36 -13.12 13.19
CA GLY A 220 -18.01 -13.09 11.88
C GLY A 220 -17.77 -11.81 11.05
N ASP A 221 -16.94 -10.88 11.53
CA ASP A 221 -16.54 -9.69 10.78
C ASP A 221 -15.34 -10.01 9.86
N TYR A 222 -15.60 -10.82 8.83
CA TYR A 222 -14.57 -11.34 7.92
C TYR A 222 -13.89 -10.24 7.11
N ARG A 223 -14.62 -9.15 6.80
CA ARG A 223 -14.05 -7.99 6.10
C ARG A 223 -12.98 -7.32 6.96
N LYS A 224 -13.31 -6.99 8.20
CA LYS A 224 -12.36 -6.39 9.14
C LYS A 224 -11.17 -7.32 9.40
N ALA A 225 -11.43 -8.62 9.56
CA ALA A 225 -10.38 -9.63 9.70
C ALA A 225 -9.41 -9.61 8.52
N ALA A 226 -9.91 -9.59 7.28
CA ALA A 226 -9.09 -9.57 6.07
C ALA A 226 -8.26 -8.29 5.93
N GLU A 227 -8.81 -7.13 6.27
CA GLU A 227 -8.06 -5.86 6.24
C GLU A 227 -6.98 -5.82 7.33
N LEU A 228 -7.28 -6.25 8.56
CA LEU A 228 -6.28 -6.32 9.64
C LEU A 228 -5.16 -7.33 9.33
N ALA A 229 -5.48 -8.47 8.72
CA ALA A 229 -4.49 -9.43 8.27
C ALA A 229 -3.56 -8.84 7.19
N ARG A 230 -4.12 -8.10 6.21
CA ARG A 230 -3.33 -7.39 5.19
C ARG A 230 -2.48 -6.26 5.78
N ALA A 231 -2.97 -5.59 6.83
CA ALA A 231 -2.19 -4.60 7.55
C ALA A 231 -0.95 -5.22 8.21
N ALA A 232 -1.14 -6.35 8.90
CA ALA A 232 -0.08 -7.08 9.56
C ALA A 232 0.96 -7.65 8.56
N ASP A 233 0.53 -8.28 7.46
CA ASP A 233 1.44 -8.75 6.39
C ASP A 233 2.30 -7.60 5.85
N ALA A 234 1.69 -6.46 5.53
CA ALA A 234 2.43 -5.29 5.06
C ALA A 234 3.49 -4.82 6.06
N TRP A 235 3.16 -4.75 7.36
CA TRP A 235 4.14 -4.36 8.38
C TRP A 235 5.24 -5.39 8.63
N LEU A 236 5.00 -6.68 8.40
CA LEU A 236 6.08 -7.69 8.47
C LEU A 236 7.11 -7.50 7.35
N ARG A 237 6.66 -7.15 6.14
CA ARG A 237 7.55 -6.90 5.00
C ARG A 237 8.45 -5.68 5.18
N VAL A 238 8.04 -4.72 6.01
CA VAL A 238 8.90 -3.59 6.40
C VAL A 238 10.24 -4.09 6.95
N ASN A 239 10.25 -5.13 7.79
CA ASN A 239 11.48 -5.66 8.37
C ASN A 239 12.40 -6.30 7.32
N GLU A 240 11.84 -6.96 6.31
CA GLU A 240 12.62 -7.51 5.20
C GLU A 240 13.36 -6.41 4.44
N HIS A 241 12.65 -5.30 4.16
CA HIS A 241 13.22 -4.14 3.47
C HIS A 241 14.26 -3.41 4.32
N LEU A 242 14.00 -3.24 5.62
CA LEU A 242 14.98 -2.63 6.54
C LEU A 242 16.25 -3.47 6.67
N ALA A 243 16.14 -4.80 6.68
CA ALA A 243 17.29 -5.70 6.69
C ALA A 243 18.12 -5.59 5.41
N ARG A 244 17.48 -5.57 4.23
CA ARG A 244 18.17 -5.41 2.92
C ARG A 244 18.79 -4.02 2.74
N ALA A 245 18.21 -3.01 3.39
CA ALA A 245 18.71 -1.64 3.42
C ALA A 245 19.86 -1.43 4.44
N GLU A 246 20.22 -2.47 5.21
CA GLU A 246 21.20 -2.36 6.31
C GLU A 246 20.85 -1.16 7.21
N TRP A 247 19.58 -1.11 7.62
CA TRP A 247 19.07 -0.02 8.43
C TRP A 247 19.34 -0.27 9.91
N ASP A 248 20.36 0.38 10.45
CA ASP A 248 20.73 0.29 11.87
C ASP A 248 19.87 1.17 12.80
N GLY A 249 18.86 1.85 12.24
CA GLY A 249 18.07 2.86 12.93
C GLY A 249 18.33 4.26 12.40
N ALA A 250 17.42 5.18 12.68
CA ALA A 250 17.66 6.57 12.36
C ALA A 250 18.84 7.05 13.21
N GLY A 251 19.99 7.31 12.58
CA GLY A 251 20.80 8.44 13.03
C GLY A 251 19.80 9.59 13.16
N GLY A 252 19.67 10.15 14.37
CA GLY A 252 18.57 11.06 14.71
C GLY A 252 18.31 12.09 13.61
N PRO A 253 17.07 12.57 13.44
CA PRO A 253 16.72 13.46 12.34
C PRO A 253 17.80 14.55 12.23
N PRO A 254 18.42 14.75 11.05
CA PRO A 254 19.36 15.85 10.90
C PRO A 254 18.65 17.11 11.39
N ALA A 255 19.34 17.88 12.23
CA ALA A 255 18.77 19.11 12.80
C ALA A 255 18.09 19.87 11.67
N ALA A 256 16.81 20.22 11.88
CA ALA A 256 16.05 20.97 10.88
C ALA A 256 16.92 22.17 10.46
N PRO A 257 17.20 22.36 9.15
CA PRO A 257 17.99 23.51 8.75
C PRO A 257 17.29 24.73 9.29
N GLU A 258 17.99 25.53 10.11
CA GLU A 258 17.44 26.77 10.63
C GLU A 258 16.84 27.53 9.45
N PRO A 259 15.59 28.03 9.55
CA PRO A 259 14.98 28.76 8.47
C PRO A 259 15.92 29.91 8.13
N LYS A 260 16.62 29.81 7.00
CA LYS A 260 17.41 30.91 6.46
C LYS A 260 16.43 32.02 6.16
N GLY A 261 16.31 32.95 7.10
CA GLY A 261 15.39 34.07 7.05
C GLY A 261 15.57 34.87 5.77
N LYS A 262 14.78 34.56 4.76
CA LYS A 262 14.30 35.54 3.81
C LYS A 262 12.86 35.77 4.21
N GLY A 263 12.64 36.86 4.94
CA GLY A 263 11.32 37.26 5.40
C GLY A 263 10.32 37.20 4.26
N ALA A 264 9.06 36.92 4.60
CA ALA A 264 7.97 36.94 3.63
C ALA A 264 8.05 38.25 2.81
N PRO A 265 7.89 38.18 1.48
CA PRO A 265 7.84 39.39 0.67
C PRO A 265 6.78 40.33 1.24
N PRO A 266 7.05 41.65 1.31
CA PRO A 266 6.11 42.61 1.89
C PRO A 266 4.76 42.49 1.19
N LEU A 267 3.68 42.57 1.97
CA LEU A 267 2.33 42.58 1.42
C LEU A 267 2.19 43.77 0.45
N PRO A 268 1.49 43.60 -0.69
CA PRO A 268 1.24 44.71 -1.60
C PRO A 268 0.48 45.83 -0.87
N PRO A 269 0.78 47.10 -1.17
CA PRO A 269 0.10 48.23 -0.54
C PRO A 269 -1.40 48.20 -0.85
N ILE A 270 -2.21 48.46 0.17
CA ILE A 270 -3.64 48.72 0.00
C ILE A 270 -3.75 50.08 -0.70
N LYS A 271 -4.43 50.11 -1.85
CA LYS A 271 -4.80 51.37 -2.51
C LYS A 271 -6.14 51.81 -1.93
N ASP A 272 -6.13 52.94 -1.22
CA ASP A 272 -7.33 53.70 -0.86
C ASP A 272 -7.89 54.44 -2.09
#